data_AF-A0A7S1G4B8-F1
#
_entry.id   AF-A0A7S1G4B8-F1
#
_cell.length_a   1.000
_cell.length_b   1.000
_cell.length_c   1.000
_cell.angle_alpha   90.00
_cell.angle_beta   90.00
_cell.angle_gamma   90.00
#
_symmetry.space_group_name_H-M   'P 1'
#
loop_
_entity.id
_entity.type
_entity.pdbx_description
1 polymer ?
#
loop_
_entity_poly.entity_id
_entity_poly.type
_entity_poly.pdbx_seq_one_letter_code
_entity_poly.pdbx_strand_id
1 'polypeptide(L)'
;RRSMDALAKCGNDDPAVVLAVAQLFLRDRRYDKARKWLDRAVMLDADCGDAWAHLIRFELRRGERARAAAVLARFDEAEPRHGDVWQRVCKAVGARGTPRMELLRRAVAAIDAEEGGEATAWLVGGDQME
;
A
#
# COMPACT_ATOMS: atom_id res chain seq x y z
N ARG A 1 -2.54 -10.05 -23.46
CA ARG A 1 -1.91 -8.71 -23.60
C ARG A 1 -2.94 -7.65 -24.03
N ARG A 2 -4.04 -7.45 -23.27
CA ARG A 2 -5.04 -6.39 -23.53
C ARG A 2 -5.14 -5.36 -22.39
N SER A 3 -4.45 -5.61 -21.28
CA SER A 3 -4.57 -4.82 -20.06
C SER A 3 -3.80 -3.50 -20.12
N MET A 4 -2.71 -3.41 -20.89
CA MET A 4 -1.90 -2.18 -20.97
C MET A 4 -2.49 -1.13 -21.93
N ASP A 5 -3.14 -1.54 -23.01
CA ASP A 5 -3.74 -0.61 -23.99
C ASP A 5 -5.00 0.09 -23.47
N ALA A 6 -5.73 -0.53 -22.52
CA ALA A 6 -6.85 0.12 -21.83
C ALA A 6 -6.36 1.17 -20.81
N LEU A 7 -5.25 0.89 -20.13
CA LEU A 7 -4.61 1.79 -19.16
C LEU A 7 -4.03 3.06 -19.80
N ALA A 8 -3.60 2.99 -21.07
CA ALA A 8 -3.12 4.16 -21.80
C ALA A 8 -4.25 5.11 -22.26
N LYS A 9 -5.50 4.63 -22.24
CA LYS A 9 -6.66 5.33 -22.81
C LYS A 9 -7.58 5.93 -21.75
N CYS A 10 -7.61 5.35 -20.55
CA CYS A 10 -8.12 6.00 -19.34
C CYS A 10 -6.97 6.81 -18.73
N GLY A 11 -7.17 8.11 -18.55
CA GLY A 11 -6.13 9.06 -18.20
C GLY A 11 -5.17 8.55 -17.11
N ASN A 12 -3.89 8.80 -17.33
CA ASN A 12 -2.75 8.49 -16.47
C ASN A 12 -2.77 9.28 -15.12
N ASP A 13 -3.95 9.77 -14.76
CA ASP A 13 -4.28 10.76 -13.75
C ASP A 13 -5.26 10.19 -12.70
N ASP A 14 -5.90 9.05 -12.97
CA ASP A 14 -6.72 8.38 -11.96
C ASP A 14 -5.83 7.60 -10.98
N PRO A 15 -5.86 7.91 -9.67
CA PRO A 15 -4.98 7.31 -8.67
C PRO A 15 -5.25 5.80 -8.48
N ALA A 16 -6.49 5.34 -8.65
CA ALA A 16 -6.84 3.93 -8.53
C ALA A 16 -6.30 3.13 -9.73
N VAL A 17 -6.37 3.71 -10.93
CA VAL A 17 -5.76 3.12 -12.13
C VAL A 17 -4.25 2.99 -11.96
N VAL A 18 -3.58 4.06 -11.52
CA VAL A 18 -2.12 4.09 -11.29
C VAL A 18 -1.71 3.07 -10.22
N LEU A 19 -2.50 2.91 -9.15
CA LEU A 19 -2.27 1.91 -8.12
C LEU A 19 -2.41 0.47 -8.66
N ALA A 20 -3.43 0.19 -9.47
CA ALA A 20 -3.60 -1.12 -10.11
C ALA A 20 -2.44 -1.46 -11.06
N VAL A 21 -1.91 -0.48 -11.80
CA VAL A 21 -0.71 -0.65 -12.63
C VAL A 21 0.51 -1.00 -11.77
N ALA A 22 0.69 -0.31 -10.64
CA ALA A 22 1.75 -0.62 -9.70
C ALA A 22 1.65 -2.06 -9.18
N GLN A 23 0.47 -2.51 -8.76
CA GLN A 23 0.24 -3.89 -8.31
C GLN A 23 0.54 -4.92 -9.41
N LEU A 24 0.17 -4.63 -10.66
CA LEU A 24 0.52 -5.50 -11.80
C LEU A 24 2.04 -5.65 -11.96
N PHE A 25 2.80 -4.56 -11.80
CA PHE A 25 4.26 -4.61 -11.83
C PHE A 25 4.86 -5.37 -10.65
N LEU A 26 4.24 -5.30 -9.47
CA LEU A 26 4.65 -6.12 -8.32
C LEU A 26 4.50 -7.61 -8.61
N ARG A 27 3.39 -8.01 -9.25
CA ARG A 27 3.15 -9.39 -9.69
C ARG A 27 4.13 -9.84 -10.78
N ASP A 28 4.50 -8.95 -11.71
CA ASP A 28 5.48 -9.21 -12.76
C ASP A 28 6.95 -9.18 -12.26
N ARG A 29 7.15 -8.99 -10.94
CA ARG A 29 8.47 -8.83 -10.29
C ARG A 29 9.30 -7.67 -10.82
N ARG A 30 8.66 -6.67 -11.43
CA ARG A 30 9.32 -5.44 -11.94
C ARG A 30 9.31 -4.35 -10.86
N TYR A 31 10.13 -4.54 -9.85
CA TYR A 31 10.14 -3.70 -8.65
C TYR A 31 10.51 -2.23 -8.92
N ASP A 32 11.48 -1.96 -9.82
CA ASP A 32 11.88 -0.58 -10.16
C ASP A 32 10.74 0.23 -10.79
N LYS A 33 9.93 -0.44 -11.63
CA LYS A 33 8.76 0.17 -12.24
C LYS A 33 7.66 0.32 -11.21
N ALA A 34 7.32 -0.76 -10.49
CA ALA A 34 6.28 -0.74 -9.46
C ALA A 34 6.48 0.42 -8.48
N ARG A 35 7.71 0.64 -8.03
CA ARG A 35 8.07 1.76 -7.16
C ARG A 35 7.68 3.12 -7.75
N LYS A 36 8.08 3.39 -8.99
CA LYS A 36 7.78 4.68 -9.66
C LYS A 36 6.28 4.90 -9.80
N TRP A 37 5.53 3.83 -10.06
CA TRP A 37 4.07 3.89 -10.16
C TRP A 37 3.40 4.08 -8.79
N LEU A 38 3.91 3.43 -7.73
CA LEU A 38 3.43 3.64 -6.35
C LEU A 38 3.69 5.07 -5.85
N ASP A 39 4.89 5.60 -6.11
CA ASP A 39 5.24 6.98 -5.74
C ASP A 39 4.40 7.99 -6.55
N ARG A 40 4.06 7.67 -7.80
CA ARG A 40 3.11 8.47 -8.58
C ARG A 40 1.67 8.39 -8.03
N ALA A 41 1.23 7.22 -7.56
CA ALA A 41 -0.11 7.06 -6.97
C ALA A 41 -0.30 8.01 -5.77
N VAL A 42 0.66 8.04 -4.85
CA VAL A 42 0.61 8.93 -3.68
C VAL A 42 0.79 10.41 -4.02
N MET A 43 1.43 10.74 -5.16
CA MET A 43 1.51 12.12 -5.64
C MET A 43 0.20 12.59 -6.28
N LEU A 44 -0.50 11.71 -6.99
CA LEU A 44 -1.78 12.04 -7.61
C LEU A 44 -2.89 12.18 -6.58
N ASP A 45 -2.89 11.29 -5.60
CA ASP A 45 -3.84 11.32 -4.50
C ASP A 45 -3.14 10.98 -3.18
N ALA A 46 -2.70 12.04 -2.50
CA ALA A 46 -2.11 11.94 -1.18
C ALA A 46 -3.17 11.64 -0.09
N ASP A 47 -4.46 11.79 -0.38
CA ASP A 47 -5.54 11.55 0.56
C ASP A 47 -5.97 10.07 0.58
N CYS A 48 -5.52 9.27 -0.40
CA CYS A 48 -5.75 7.84 -0.48
C CYS A 48 -4.75 7.05 0.40
N GLY A 49 -5.21 6.62 1.58
CA GLY A 49 -4.46 5.80 2.53
C GLY A 49 -4.04 4.44 1.98
N ASP A 50 -4.80 3.88 1.03
CA ASP A 50 -4.46 2.60 0.40
C ASP A 50 -3.17 2.71 -0.43
N ALA A 51 -3.00 3.80 -1.18
CA ALA A 51 -1.79 4.04 -1.96
C ALA A 51 -0.53 4.11 -1.07
N TRP A 52 -0.64 4.81 0.07
CA TRP A 52 0.43 4.86 1.07
C TRP A 52 0.74 3.51 1.68
N ALA A 53 -0.29 2.74 2.05
CA ALA A 53 -0.13 1.42 2.63
C ALA A 53 0.57 0.46 1.64
N HIS A 54 0.20 0.48 0.35
CA HIS A 54 0.88 -0.30 -0.68
C HIS A 54 2.35 0.11 -0.88
N LEU A 55 2.66 1.41 -0.88
CA LEU A 55 4.03 1.91 -1.03
C LEU A 55 4.91 1.51 0.16
N ILE A 56 4.43 1.70 1.39
CA ILE A 56 5.16 1.34 2.61
C ILE A 56 5.37 -0.17 2.70
N ARG A 57 4.31 -0.96 2.43
CA ARG A 57 4.38 -2.44 2.35
C ARG A 57 5.46 -2.88 1.37
N PHE A 58 5.57 -2.22 0.22
CA PHE A 58 6.60 -2.52 -0.78
C PHE A 58 8.02 -2.20 -0.28
N GLU A 59 8.27 -1.01 0.26
CA GLU A 59 9.61 -0.64 0.76
C GLU A 59 10.06 -1.54 1.92
N LEU A 60 9.14 -1.89 2.84
CA LEU A 60 9.41 -2.79 3.95
C LEU A 60 9.81 -4.19 3.46
N ARG A 61 9.10 -4.75 2.48
CA ARG A 61 9.44 -6.05 1.88
C ARG A 61 10.79 -6.08 1.19
N ARG A 62 11.21 -4.96 0.62
CA ARG A 62 12.50 -4.85 -0.06
C ARG A 62 13.67 -4.63 0.90
N GLY A 63 13.39 -4.39 2.19
CA GLY A 63 14.41 -4.06 3.19
C GLY A 63 14.90 -2.62 3.12
N GLU A 64 14.24 -1.76 2.34
CA GLU A 64 14.62 -0.36 2.12
C GLU A 64 14.11 0.54 3.27
N ARG A 65 14.57 0.27 4.49
CA ARG A 65 14.07 0.92 5.72
C ARG A 65 14.22 2.44 5.71
N ALA A 66 15.29 2.97 5.14
CA ALA A 66 15.51 4.41 5.04
C ALA A 66 14.45 5.10 4.16
N ARG A 67 14.08 4.46 3.04
CA ARG A 67 13.02 4.95 2.15
C ARG A 67 11.64 4.75 2.78
N ALA A 68 11.40 3.62 3.44
CA ALA A 68 10.17 3.41 4.20
C ALA A 68 9.98 4.53 5.26
N ALA A 69 11.04 4.88 6.00
CA ALA A 69 10.98 5.97 6.98
C ALA A 69 10.66 7.33 6.33
N ALA A 70 11.25 7.64 5.17
CA ALA A 70 10.92 8.85 4.43
C ALA A 70 9.45 8.88 3.95
N VAL A 71 8.93 7.74 3.49
CA VAL A 71 7.52 7.62 3.09
C VAL A 71 6.60 7.76 4.30
N LEU A 72 6.96 7.20 5.46
CA LEU A 72 6.20 7.34 6.70
C LEU A 72 6.12 8.80 7.16
N ALA A 73 7.20 9.57 7.03
CA ALA A 73 7.19 11.01 7.33
C ALA A 73 6.25 11.77 6.40
N ARG A 74 6.27 11.47 5.08
CA ARG A 74 5.34 12.06 4.11
C ARG A 74 3.89 11.67 4.37
N PHE A 75 3.65 10.43 4.78
CA PHE A 75 2.33 9.93 5.14
C PHE A 75 1.75 10.69 6.35
N ASP A 76 2.58 10.97 7.36
CA ASP A 76 2.15 11.72 8.55
C ASP A 76 1.72 13.16 8.19
N GLU A 77 2.46 13.79 7.28
CA GLU A 77 2.14 15.13 6.74
C GLU A 77 0.89 15.12 5.84
N ALA A 78 0.70 14.07 5.03
CA ALA A 78 -0.40 13.97 4.08
C ALA A 78 -1.78 13.75 4.74
N GLU A 79 -1.82 13.22 5.96
CA GLU A 79 -3.03 12.96 6.75
C GLU A 79 -4.19 12.30 5.95
N PRO A 80 -3.98 11.13 5.30
CA PRO A 80 -4.96 10.55 4.39
C PRO A 80 -6.27 10.13 5.07
N ARG A 81 -7.38 10.30 4.36
CA ARG A 81 -8.75 10.05 4.84
C ARG A 81 -9.53 9.06 3.98
N HIS A 82 -9.12 8.85 2.74
CA HIS A 82 -9.79 7.97 1.78
C HIS A 82 -9.01 6.68 1.54
N GLY A 83 -9.60 5.77 0.77
CA GLY A 83 -9.13 4.40 0.57
C GLY A 83 -10.13 3.40 1.11
N ASP A 84 -10.41 2.35 0.34
CA ASP A 84 -11.32 1.29 0.71
C ASP A 84 -10.83 0.53 1.93
N VAL A 85 -9.55 0.14 1.94
CA VAL A 85 -8.96 -0.60 3.05
C VAL A 85 -8.73 0.34 4.23
N TRP A 86 -8.22 1.54 3.96
CA TRP A 86 -8.02 2.59 4.96
C TRP A 86 -9.30 2.91 5.73
N GLN A 87 -10.40 3.19 5.03
CA GLN A 87 -11.70 3.46 5.64
C GLN A 87 -12.22 2.27 6.45
N ARG A 88 -12.09 1.04 5.93
CA ARG A 88 -12.47 -0.17 6.66
C ARG A 88 -11.69 -0.30 7.97
N VAL A 89 -10.38 -0.07 7.94
CA VAL A 89 -9.53 -0.13 9.14
C VAL A 89 -9.87 1.00 10.12
N CYS A 90 -10.03 2.23 9.65
CA CYS A 90 -10.47 3.36 10.47
C CYS A 90 -11.81 3.08 11.17
N LYS A 91 -12.75 2.42 10.49
CA LYS A 91 -14.04 2.01 11.06
C LYS A 91 -13.91 0.85 12.05
N ALA A 92 -13.11 -0.16 11.72
CA ALA A 92 -12.96 -1.37 12.54
C ALA A 92 -12.25 -1.10 13.89
N VAL A 93 -11.26 -0.22 13.89
CA VAL A 93 -10.47 0.11 15.08
C VAL A 93 -11.10 1.25 15.89
N GLY A 94 -11.93 2.06 15.23
CA GLY A 94 -12.45 3.31 15.79
C GLY A 94 -11.38 4.40 15.69
N ALA A 95 -11.43 5.19 14.61
CA ALA A 95 -10.44 6.23 14.32
C ALA A 95 -10.26 7.31 15.42
N ARG A 96 -11.18 7.41 16.39
CA ARG A 96 -11.06 8.35 17.51
C ARG A 96 -10.03 7.86 18.52
N GLY A 97 -8.87 8.49 18.54
CA GLY A 97 -7.82 8.28 19.55
C GLY A 97 -6.76 7.25 19.17
N THR A 98 -6.93 6.53 18.06
CA THR A 98 -5.88 5.64 17.54
C THR A 98 -4.82 6.45 16.78
N PRO A 99 -3.51 6.23 17.04
CA PRO A 99 -2.47 6.91 16.27
C PRO A 99 -2.51 6.47 14.80
N ARG A 100 -2.29 7.41 13.88
CA ARG A 100 -2.35 7.18 12.43
C ARG A 100 -1.38 6.10 11.96
N MET A 101 -0.23 6.03 12.60
CA MET A 101 0.77 4.99 12.37
C MET A 101 0.23 3.57 12.65
N GLU A 102 -0.61 3.41 13.68
CA GLU A 102 -1.24 2.13 13.99
C GLU A 102 -2.33 1.78 12.97
N LEU A 103 -3.12 2.77 12.54
CA LEU A 103 -4.09 2.60 11.45
C LEU A 103 -3.38 2.16 10.16
N LEU A 104 -2.24 2.76 9.83
CA LEU A 104 -1.42 2.38 8.68
C LEU A 104 -0.85 0.98 8.77
N ARG A 105 -0.33 0.57 9.93
CA ARG A 105 0.13 -0.81 10.13
C ARG A 105 -1.00 -1.81 9.89
N ARG A 106 -2.20 -1.51 10.37
CA ARG A 106 -3.39 -2.35 10.17
C ARG A 106 -3.86 -2.35 8.72
N ALA A 107 -3.81 -1.21 8.03
CA ALA A 107 -4.10 -1.13 6.60
C ALA A 107 -3.11 -1.97 5.79
N VAL A 108 -1.82 -1.89 6.09
CA VAL A 108 -0.78 -2.73 5.48
C VAL A 108 -1.07 -4.21 5.72
N ALA A 109 -1.42 -4.60 6.94
CA ALA A 109 -1.74 -5.98 7.29
C ALA A 109 -3.01 -6.49 6.57
N ALA A 110 -4.05 -5.66 6.49
CA ALA A 110 -5.28 -5.98 5.78
C ALA A 110 -5.04 -6.19 4.28
N ILE A 111 -4.25 -5.30 3.64
CA ILE A 111 -3.84 -5.46 2.24
C ILE A 111 -3.02 -6.74 2.04
N ASP A 112 -2.15 -7.09 2.99
CA ASP A 112 -1.36 -8.32 2.89
C ASP A 112 -2.23 -9.57 2.96
N ALA A 113 -3.27 -9.55 3.80
CA ALA A 113 -4.26 -10.61 3.91
C ALA A 113 -5.14 -10.74 2.64
N GLU A 114 -5.57 -9.63 2.05
CA GLU A 114 -6.42 -9.62 0.84
C GLU A 114 -5.68 -10.12 -0.40
N GLU A 115 -4.38 -9.90 -0.52
CA GLU A 115 -3.59 -10.33 -1.68
C GLU A 115 -3.14 -11.79 -1.65
N GLY A 116 -3.58 -12.59 -0.66
CA GLY A 116 -3.31 -14.03 -0.61
C GLY A 116 -1.81 -14.35 -0.68
N GLY A 117 -0.98 -13.51 -0.08
CA GLY A 117 0.46 -13.69 -0.05
C GLY A 117 0.83 -14.78 0.96
N GLU A 118 0.93 -16.02 0.50
CA GLU A 118 1.54 -17.15 1.23
C GLU A 118 3.01 -16.90 1.67
N ALA A 119 3.57 -15.71 1.42
CA ALA A 119 4.95 -15.34 1.72
C ALA A 119 5.17 -14.71 3.10
N THR A 120 4.13 -14.35 3.86
CA THR A 120 4.26 -13.82 5.24
C THR A 120 3.82 -14.80 6.33
N ALA A 121 3.59 -16.07 5.97
CA ALA A 121 3.37 -17.16 6.92
C ALA A 121 4.49 -17.32 7.98
N TRP A 122 5.67 -16.74 7.75
CA TRP A 122 6.78 -16.68 8.72
C TRP A 122 6.58 -15.72 9.90
N LEU A 123 5.61 -14.80 9.86
CA LEU A 123 5.33 -13.88 10.98
C LEU A 123 4.19 -14.34 11.90
N VAL A 124 3.47 -15.40 11.52
CA VAL A 124 2.42 -16.00 12.36
C VAL A 124 2.84 -17.39 12.87
N GLY A 125 3.91 -17.99 12.32
CA GLY A 125 4.43 -19.30 12.74
C GLY A 125 5.61 -19.22 13.71
N GLY A 126 5.51 -18.42 14.77
CA GLY A 126 6.61 -18.21 15.72
C GLY A 126 6.17 -18.05 17.17
N ASP A 127 5.05 -18.66 17.56
CA ASP A 127 4.76 -18.92 18.97
C ASP A 127 3.75 -20.07 19.04
N GLN A 128 4.10 -21.12 19.80
CA GLN A 128 3.20 -22.16 20.32
C GLN A 128 2.96 -23.43 19.48
N MET A 129 3.85 -24.41 19.62
CA MET A 129 3.50 -25.74 20.16
C MET A 129 4.77 -26.53 20.54
N GLU A 130 4.67 -27.25 21.66
CA GLU A 130 5.71 -28.03 22.36
C GLU A 130 6.51 -29.02 21.51
#